data_AF-A0A6T9ZK68-F1
#
_entry.id   AF-A0A6T9ZK68-F1
#
_cell.length_a   1.000
_cell.length_b   1.000
_cell.length_c   1.000
_cell.angle_alpha   90.00
_cell.angle_beta   90.00
_cell.angle_gamma   90.00
#
_symmetry.space_group_name_H-M   'P 1'
#
loop_
_entity.id
_entity.type
_entity.pdbx_description
1 polymer ?
#
loop_
_entity_poly.entity_id
_entity_poly.type
_entity_poly.pdbx_seq_one_letter_code
_entity_poly.pdbx_strand_id
1 'polypeptide(L)'
;MASAATKLSSQSPPFNPNRILAREQSRSPVQPSSAYGSRSRSTSPYQDHPNNNPSRGVVTPGGVRRRMQYPTNPNTSHSNAVAKHTFEHNGETLEIRNVWAENVEEEMRFIRELVEKYPYVSMDTEFPGVVAKPVTESYTSDYHYKSLKVNVDLLKIIQLGLSFCDEKGNLCKECPCWQFNFAFDLDGDMFAQDSIDLLVNSGISFMDHASRGIDPQLFGELLMVSGLVLDDRVKWVTYHAGYDFAYLLKILTTKELPSDEKSFFELLKIYFPTVYDIKYMTSLLDGHRFMGGLQRLADDLGCQRLGAEHQAGSDSLLTKDAFFALIKAKFMDKPNSSKKPKRGVSHKTSSSDWFDDTRFANELYGYGNNHTVRKGPSHVRDISSLSTSTE
;
A
#
# COMPACT_ATOMS: atom_id res chain seq x y z
N MET A 1 -39.84 -21.41 -38.60
CA MET A 1 -41.32 -21.54 -38.62
C MET A 1 -41.75 -21.75 -37.18
N ALA A 2 -42.08 -20.67 -36.45
CA ALA A 2 -43.45 -20.26 -36.08
C ALA A 2 -44.14 -21.31 -35.18
N SER A 3 -44.78 -21.03 -34.06
CA SER A 3 -45.10 -19.85 -33.24
C SER A 3 -45.84 -20.44 -32.04
N ALA A 4 -45.58 -20.02 -30.80
CA ALA A 4 -46.57 -20.09 -29.72
C ALA A 4 -46.12 -19.24 -28.52
N ALA A 5 -46.52 -17.97 -28.54
CA ALA A 5 -46.58 -17.12 -27.37
C ALA A 5 -48.03 -17.04 -26.91
N THR A 6 -48.33 -17.26 -25.61
CA THR A 6 -49.55 -16.73 -24.98
C THR A 6 -49.35 -16.51 -23.47
N LYS A 7 -49.29 -15.22 -23.13
CA LYS A 7 -49.83 -14.50 -21.95
C LYS A 7 -50.17 -15.28 -20.66
N LEU A 8 -49.57 -14.83 -19.56
CA LEU A 8 -50.17 -14.84 -18.22
C LEU A 8 -49.97 -13.46 -17.57
N SER A 9 -51.07 -12.86 -17.13
CA SER A 9 -51.17 -11.51 -16.58
C SER A 9 -51.17 -11.50 -15.04
N SER A 10 -50.34 -10.61 -14.48
CA SER A 10 -50.55 -9.73 -13.32
C SER A 10 -51.57 -10.12 -12.22
N GLN A 11 -51.08 -10.17 -10.97
CA GLN A 11 -51.69 -9.49 -9.80
C GLN A 11 -50.71 -9.51 -8.60
N SER A 12 -50.04 -8.38 -8.33
CA SER A 12 -49.38 -8.08 -7.06
C SER A 12 -49.72 -6.64 -6.67
N PRO A 13 -50.12 -6.36 -5.41
CA PRO A 13 -50.46 -5.00 -4.98
C PRO A 13 -49.20 -4.12 -4.78
N PRO A 14 -49.31 -2.79 -4.93
CA PRO A 14 -48.16 -1.89 -4.82
C PRO A 14 -47.73 -1.69 -3.34
N PHE A 15 -46.43 -1.83 -3.08
CA PHE A 15 -45.82 -1.54 -1.78
C PHE A 15 -45.60 -0.02 -1.61
N ASN A 16 -46.10 0.54 -0.50
CA ASN A 16 -46.08 1.97 -0.19
C ASN A 16 -44.93 2.30 0.80
N PRO A 17 -43.96 3.15 0.41
CA PRO A 17 -42.76 3.44 1.21
C PRO A 17 -42.98 4.38 2.43
N ASN A 18 -44.18 4.90 2.68
CA ASN A 18 -44.43 5.87 3.75
C ASN A 18 -44.88 5.27 5.10
N ARG A 19 -44.63 3.97 5.36
CA ARG A 19 -45.11 3.28 6.58
C ARG A 19 -44.04 2.95 7.63
N ILE A 20 -42.80 3.43 7.47
CA ILE A 20 -41.69 3.20 8.43
C ILE A 20 -41.16 4.53 9.02
N LEU A 21 -42.06 5.49 9.27
CA LEU A 21 -41.75 6.73 9.98
C LEU A 21 -42.92 7.11 10.90
N ALA A 22 -43.28 6.20 11.81
CA ALA A 22 -44.20 6.52 12.92
C ALA A 22 -44.17 5.41 13.99
N ARG A 23 -43.06 5.28 14.72
CA ARG A 23 -43.04 4.76 16.09
C ARG A 23 -41.67 5.03 16.72
N GLU A 24 -41.70 5.40 18.01
CA GLU A 24 -40.57 5.71 18.88
C GLU A 24 -40.05 7.16 18.85
N GLN A 25 -40.98 8.11 19.05
CA GLN A 25 -40.69 9.23 19.96
C GLN A 25 -41.34 8.91 21.31
N SER A 26 -40.55 8.50 22.30
CA SER A 26 -40.71 8.90 23.71
C SER A 26 -39.74 8.11 24.60
N ARG A 27 -39.04 8.86 25.47
CA ARG A 27 -38.37 8.48 26.74
C ARG A 27 -36.83 8.42 26.73
N SER A 28 -36.26 9.49 27.29
CA SER A 28 -35.11 9.49 28.22
C SER A 28 -35.51 10.38 29.42
N PRO A 29 -34.81 10.43 30.57
CA PRO A 29 -33.56 9.75 30.95
C PRO A 29 -33.53 9.16 32.38
N VAL A 30 -32.65 8.19 32.68
CA VAL A 30 -32.02 8.03 34.02
C VAL A 30 -30.63 7.37 33.85
N GLN A 31 -29.59 7.97 34.45
CA GLN A 31 -28.22 7.42 34.59
C GLN A 31 -28.12 6.40 35.75
N PRO A 32 -27.12 5.51 35.75
CA PRO A 32 -26.18 5.55 36.89
C PRO A 32 -24.70 5.27 36.60
N SER A 33 -23.88 6.00 37.36
CA SER A 33 -22.57 5.72 37.98
C SER A 33 -21.54 4.77 37.34
N SER A 34 -20.34 5.34 37.22
CA SER A 34 -19.00 4.75 37.08
C SER A 34 -18.62 3.71 38.15
N ALA A 35 -17.88 2.66 37.76
CA ALA A 35 -16.62 2.23 38.39
C ALA A 35 -15.99 0.96 37.72
N TYR A 36 -14.65 0.97 37.62
CA TYR A 36 -13.70 -0.14 37.31
C TYR A 36 -13.77 -0.78 35.90
N GLY A 37 -12.68 -1.07 35.17
CA GLY A 37 -11.24 -0.99 35.40
C GLY A 37 -10.51 -1.48 34.13
N SER A 38 -9.32 -0.92 33.90
CA SER A 38 -8.16 -1.39 33.11
C SER A 38 -8.35 -2.49 32.04
N ARG A 39 -7.99 -2.19 30.77
CA ARG A 39 -7.00 -2.97 29.98
C ARG A 39 -6.72 -2.35 28.58
N SER A 40 -5.48 -1.91 28.46
CA SER A 40 -4.57 -1.82 27.31
C SER A 40 -5.13 -2.14 25.91
N ARG A 41 -5.13 -1.13 25.02
CA ARG A 41 -5.44 -1.29 23.59
C ARG A 41 -4.19 -1.22 22.71
N SER A 42 -4.21 -2.19 21.80
CA SER A 42 -3.43 -2.46 20.60
C SER A 42 -2.85 -1.26 19.85
N THR A 43 -1.58 -1.41 19.48
CA THR A 43 -0.72 -0.55 18.68
C THR A 43 -1.19 -0.42 17.22
N SER A 44 -1.62 0.78 16.84
CA SER A 44 -1.68 1.32 15.47
C SER A 44 -0.68 2.48 15.41
N PRO A 45 0.08 2.70 14.32
CA PRO A 45 1.06 3.76 14.27
C PRO A 45 0.38 5.07 13.87
N TYR A 46 -0.24 5.75 14.83
CA TYR A 46 -0.54 7.18 14.73
C TYR A 46 -0.03 7.80 16.03
N GLN A 47 0.98 8.67 15.94
CA GLN A 47 1.52 9.40 17.08
C GLN A 47 0.54 10.51 17.46
N ASP A 48 0.11 10.52 18.73
CA ASP A 48 -0.72 11.56 19.34
C ASP A 48 0.08 12.86 19.54
N HIS A 49 -0.42 13.99 19.03
CA HIS A 49 -0.06 15.35 19.47
C HIS A 49 -1.31 16.10 20.00
N PRO A 50 -1.15 17.04 20.95
CA PRO A 50 -2.24 17.46 21.82
C PRO A 50 -3.20 18.49 21.21
N ASN A 51 -4.47 18.30 21.56
CA ASN A 51 -5.65 19.14 21.30
C ASN A 51 -5.41 20.65 21.49
N ASN A 52 -5.74 21.44 20.46
CA ASN A 52 -6.14 22.84 20.62
C ASN A 52 -7.47 23.06 19.90
N ASN A 53 -8.49 23.38 20.69
CA ASN A 53 -9.87 23.61 20.26
C ASN A 53 -10.02 25.09 19.84
N PRO A 54 -10.79 25.39 18.78
CA PRO A 54 -11.82 26.40 18.98
C PRO A 54 -13.17 26.06 18.32
N SER A 55 -14.19 26.09 19.17
CA SER A 55 -15.48 26.76 18.97
C SER A 55 -16.38 26.38 17.78
N ARG A 56 -17.47 25.70 18.14
CA ARG A 56 -18.70 25.45 17.36
C ARG A 56 -19.25 26.70 16.67
N GLY A 57 -19.52 26.58 15.37
CA GLY A 57 -20.40 27.48 14.60
C GLY A 57 -21.58 26.71 13.99
N VAL A 58 -22.79 27.20 14.25
CA VAL A 58 -24.07 26.68 13.73
C VAL A 58 -24.19 27.04 12.24
N VAL A 59 -24.59 26.08 11.38
CA VAL A 59 -24.79 26.31 9.94
C VAL A 59 -26.28 26.45 9.64
N THR A 60 -26.67 27.60 9.06
CA THR A 60 -27.96 27.83 8.40
C THR A 60 -27.92 27.37 6.93
N PRO A 61 -29.03 26.89 6.34
CA PRO A 61 -29.03 26.32 4.99
C PRO A 61 -29.22 27.41 3.93
N GLY A 62 -28.18 27.64 3.12
CA GLY A 62 -28.22 28.55 1.98
C GLY A 62 -26.87 29.22 1.72
N GLY A 63 -25.89 28.47 1.22
CA GLY A 63 -24.56 29.02 0.93
C GLY A 63 -23.90 28.30 -0.24
N VAL A 64 -23.54 29.06 -1.26
CA VAL A 64 -22.63 28.68 -2.35
C VAL A 64 -21.42 27.96 -1.75
N ARG A 65 -21.09 26.75 -2.23
CA ARG A 65 -19.90 26.00 -1.78
C ARG A 65 -18.67 26.90 -1.90
N ARG A 66 -18.09 27.33 -0.76
CA ARG A 66 -16.75 27.93 -0.75
C ARG A 66 -15.78 26.85 -1.18
N ARG A 67 -15.07 27.09 -2.29
CA ARG A 67 -13.88 26.33 -2.67
C ARG A 67 -12.94 26.27 -1.46
N MET A 68 -12.56 25.09 -0.99
CA MET A 68 -11.54 24.98 0.06
C MET A 68 -10.23 25.54 -0.52
N GLN A 69 -9.82 26.72 -0.06
CA GLN A 69 -8.50 27.25 -0.37
C GLN A 69 -7.50 26.59 0.57
N TYR A 70 -6.88 25.51 0.11
CA TYR A 70 -5.65 25.03 0.73
C TYR A 70 -4.55 26.06 0.45
N PRO A 71 -3.79 26.48 1.48
CA PRO A 71 -2.70 27.43 1.27
C PRO A 71 -1.71 26.88 0.24
N THR A 72 -1.15 27.78 -0.57
CA THR A 72 0.02 27.47 -1.41
C THR A 72 1.10 26.85 -0.52
N ASN A 73 1.58 25.67 -0.94
CA ASN A 73 2.45 24.80 -0.15
C ASN A 73 3.58 25.59 0.55
N PRO A 74 3.69 25.53 1.90
CA PRO A 74 4.76 26.24 2.62
C PRO A 74 6.16 25.69 2.32
N ASN A 75 6.26 24.48 1.76
CA ASN A 75 7.52 23.78 1.50
C ASN A 75 7.80 23.62 -0.01
N THR A 76 8.16 24.73 -0.67
CA THR A 76 8.39 24.74 -2.13
C THR A 76 9.58 23.89 -2.59
N SER A 77 10.52 23.56 -1.70
CA SER A 77 11.73 22.79 -2.03
C SER A 77 11.42 21.37 -2.49
N HIS A 78 10.29 20.80 -2.09
CA HIS A 78 9.88 19.44 -2.43
C HIS A 78 8.58 19.39 -3.21
N SER A 79 8.11 20.51 -3.75
CA SER A 79 6.86 20.53 -4.51
C SER A 79 6.89 19.50 -5.65
N ASN A 80 5.85 18.70 -5.80
CA ASN A 80 5.72 17.81 -6.96
C ASN A 80 5.38 18.56 -8.26
N ALA A 81 5.06 19.86 -8.18
CA ALA A 81 4.75 20.72 -9.33
C ALA A 81 5.97 20.97 -10.24
N VAL A 82 7.19 20.77 -9.75
CA VAL A 82 8.40 20.90 -10.57
C VAL A 82 8.59 19.67 -11.46
N ALA A 83 9.25 19.83 -12.60
CA ALA A 83 9.48 18.71 -13.53
C ALA A 83 10.31 17.58 -12.90
N LYS A 84 11.29 17.91 -12.05
CA LYS A 84 12.18 16.94 -11.42
C LYS A 84 12.89 17.50 -10.19
N HIS A 85 13.33 16.59 -9.33
CA HIS A 85 14.25 16.85 -8.22
C HIS A 85 15.58 16.13 -8.45
N THR A 86 16.71 16.80 -8.22
CA THR A 86 18.05 16.23 -8.41
C THR A 86 18.84 16.20 -7.11
N PHE A 87 19.59 15.13 -6.88
CA PHE A 87 20.36 14.88 -5.67
C PHE A 87 21.76 14.39 -6.01
N GLU A 88 22.76 14.83 -5.25
CA GLU A 88 24.10 14.25 -5.32
C GLU A 88 24.20 13.05 -4.39
N HIS A 89 24.51 11.87 -4.93
CA HIS A 89 24.64 10.64 -4.17
C HIS A 89 25.82 9.81 -4.68
N ASN A 90 26.78 9.50 -3.81
CA ASN A 90 28.00 8.75 -4.16
C ASN A 90 28.78 9.30 -5.37
N GLY A 91 28.74 10.62 -5.59
CA GLY A 91 29.41 11.28 -6.71
C GLY A 91 28.68 11.19 -8.04
N GLU A 92 27.43 10.72 -8.04
CA GLU A 92 26.52 10.72 -9.19
C GLU A 92 25.29 11.61 -8.89
N THR A 93 24.79 12.31 -9.92
CA THR A 93 23.54 13.06 -9.83
C THR A 93 22.36 12.10 -10.08
N LEU A 94 21.51 11.91 -9.09
CA LEU A 94 20.27 11.12 -9.19
C LEU A 94 19.06 12.04 -9.37
N GLU A 95 18.06 11.55 -10.10
CA GLU A 95 16.84 12.29 -10.43
C GLU A 95 15.58 11.56 -9.94
N ILE A 96 14.67 12.29 -9.29
CA ILE A 96 13.25 11.90 -9.15
C ILE A 96 12.47 12.72 -10.18
N ARG A 97 11.90 12.06 -11.18
CA ARG A 97 11.16 12.70 -12.25
C ARG A 97 9.67 12.71 -11.97
N ASN A 98 9.07 13.90 -11.96
CA ASN A 98 7.62 14.01 -11.85
C ASN A 98 6.97 13.73 -13.22
N VAL A 99 6.02 12.80 -13.21
CA VAL A 99 5.23 12.43 -14.37
C VAL A 99 3.81 12.92 -14.18
N TRP A 100 3.29 13.54 -15.23
CA TRP A 100 2.00 14.19 -15.31
C TRP A 100 1.34 13.80 -16.65
N ALA A 101 0.11 14.25 -16.89
CA ALA A 101 -0.63 13.85 -18.09
C ALA A 101 0.11 14.17 -19.39
N GLU A 102 0.86 15.28 -19.44
CA GLU A 102 1.53 15.73 -20.65
C GLU A 102 2.81 14.95 -21.02
N ASN A 103 3.44 14.23 -20.08
CA ASN A 103 4.68 13.49 -20.34
C ASN A 103 4.59 11.98 -20.02
N VAL A 104 3.46 11.47 -19.53
CA VAL A 104 3.32 10.06 -19.14
C VAL A 104 3.65 9.08 -20.26
N GLU A 105 3.26 9.35 -21.50
CA GLU A 105 3.57 8.46 -22.64
C GLU A 105 5.06 8.42 -22.97
N GLU A 106 5.73 9.56 -22.86
CA GLU A 106 7.17 9.69 -23.10
C GLU A 106 7.96 8.96 -22.01
N GLU A 107 7.62 9.18 -20.74
CA GLU A 107 8.31 8.53 -19.63
C GLU A 107 8.07 7.01 -19.60
N MET A 108 6.85 6.57 -19.91
CA MET A 108 6.56 5.13 -20.08
C MET A 108 7.32 4.51 -21.26
N ARG A 109 7.71 5.29 -22.28
CA ARG A 109 8.61 4.81 -23.34
C ARG A 109 10.00 4.51 -22.80
N PHE A 110 10.58 5.40 -22.00
CA PHE A 110 11.89 5.16 -21.39
C PHE A 110 11.86 3.95 -20.45
N ILE A 111 10.80 3.82 -19.64
CA ILE A 111 10.64 2.69 -18.71
C ILE A 111 10.59 1.34 -19.42
N ARG A 112 9.94 1.25 -20.59
CA ARG A 112 9.91 0.03 -21.42
C ARG A 112 11.29 -0.47 -21.81
N GLU A 113 12.20 0.43 -22.14
CA GLU A 113 13.58 0.06 -22.48
C GLU A 113 14.43 -0.21 -21.23
N LEU A 114 14.08 0.42 -20.12
CA LEU A 114 14.83 0.35 -18.88
C LEU A 114 14.65 -0.97 -18.14
N VAL A 115 13.41 -1.48 -18.07
CA VAL A 115 13.07 -2.67 -17.28
C VAL A 115 13.85 -3.91 -17.71
N GLU A 116 14.28 -3.99 -18.96
CA GLU A 116 15.12 -5.09 -19.45
C GLU A 116 16.51 -5.13 -18.81
N LYS A 117 17.05 -3.95 -18.44
CA LYS A 117 18.39 -3.79 -17.86
C LYS A 117 18.35 -3.67 -16.33
N TYR A 118 17.26 -3.12 -15.80
CA TYR A 118 17.05 -2.84 -14.38
C TYR A 118 15.74 -3.49 -13.90
N PRO A 119 15.71 -4.83 -13.76
CA PRO A 119 14.48 -5.58 -13.54
C PRO A 119 13.98 -5.53 -12.08
N TYR A 120 14.73 -4.95 -11.15
CA TYR A 120 14.28 -4.75 -9.77
C TYR A 120 13.57 -3.40 -9.68
N VAL A 121 12.26 -3.45 -9.46
CA VAL A 121 11.36 -2.30 -9.43
C VAL A 121 10.87 -2.12 -8.02
N SER A 122 11.38 -1.10 -7.32
CA SER A 122 10.82 -0.73 -6.03
C SER A 122 9.66 0.22 -6.19
N MET A 123 8.65 0.08 -5.33
CA MET A 123 7.39 0.78 -5.48
C MET A 123 6.81 1.22 -4.14
N ASP A 124 6.13 2.36 -4.18
CA ASP A 124 5.35 2.94 -3.09
C ASP A 124 4.17 3.74 -3.68
N THR A 125 3.08 3.93 -2.93
CA THR A 125 1.94 4.74 -3.36
C THR A 125 1.48 5.72 -2.29
N GLU A 126 1.04 6.90 -2.73
CA GLU A 126 0.30 7.83 -1.87
C GLU A 126 -1.18 7.83 -2.24
N PHE A 127 -2.03 7.77 -1.22
CA PHE A 127 -3.48 7.67 -1.37
C PHE A 127 -4.18 8.38 -0.20
N PRO A 128 -5.48 8.73 -0.33
CA PRO A 128 -6.15 9.63 0.61
C PRO A 128 -6.63 8.93 1.90
N GLY A 129 -5.83 8.00 2.42
CA GLY A 129 -6.06 7.32 3.69
C GLY A 129 -7.16 6.27 3.68
N VAL A 130 -7.84 6.15 4.83
CA VAL A 130 -8.88 5.15 5.11
C VAL A 130 -10.11 5.88 5.62
N VAL A 131 -11.20 5.82 4.87
CA VAL A 131 -12.48 6.50 5.18
C VAL A 131 -13.57 5.55 5.65
N ALA A 132 -13.42 4.25 5.36
CA ALA A 132 -14.40 3.22 5.69
C ALA A 132 -13.78 2.10 6.51
N LYS A 133 -14.57 1.54 7.45
CA LYS A 133 -14.21 0.34 8.20
C LYS A 133 -15.31 -0.70 8.03
N PRO A 134 -14.98 -1.97 7.73
CA PRO A 134 -15.98 -3.03 7.69
C PRO A 134 -16.70 -3.15 9.03
N VAL A 135 -18.04 -3.22 9.00
CA VAL A 135 -18.82 -3.50 10.19
C VAL A 135 -18.81 -5.00 10.42
N THR A 136 -18.10 -5.45 11.47
CA THR A 136 -18.02 -6.87 11.85
C THR A 136 -18.20 -7.03 13.36
N GLU A 137 -19.05 -7.96 13.79
CA GLU A 137 -19.27 -8.26 15.22
C GLU A 137 -18.09 -9.00 15.87
N SER A 138 -17.21 -9.62 15.07
CA SER A 138 -16.01 -10.33 15.53
C SER A 138 -14.84 -10.13 14.56
N TYR A 139 -13.60 -10.22 15.08
CA TYR A 139 -12.39 -10.13 14.25
C TYR A 139 -12.26 -11.41 13.42
N THR A 140 -12.61 -11.32 12.14
CA THR A 140 -12.41 -12.39 11.16
C THR A 140 -11.01 -12.26 10.55
N SER A 141 -10.38 -13.38 10.17
CA SER A 141 -9.05 -13.35 9.53
C SER A 141 -9.02 -12.46 8.29
N ASP A 142 -10.13 -12.39 7.56
CA ASP A 142 -10.29 -11.57 6.35
C ASP A 142 -10.55 -10.07 6.61
N TYR A 143 -10.55 -9.60 7.87
CA TYR A 143 -10.85 -8.21 8.20
C TYR A 143 -9.89 -7.22 7.51
N HIS A 144 -8.59 -7.56 7.45
CA HIS A 144 -7.60 -6.71 6.77
C HIS A 144 -7.91 -6.56 5.28
N TYR A 145 -8.18 -7.66 4.58
CA TYR A 145 -8.54 -7.60 3.17
C TYR A 145 -9.86 -6.85 2.94
N LYS A 146 -10.89 -7.10 3.75
CA LYS A 146 -12.16 -6.35 3.67
C LYS A 146 -11.96 -4.86 3.84
N SER A 147 -11.12 -4.45 4.79
CA SER A 147 -10.79 -3.04 5.02
C SER A 147 -10.03 -2.45 3.83
N LEU A 148 -9.05 -3.16 3.29
CA LEU A 148 -8.33 -2.75 2.08
C LEU A 148 -9.29 -2.59 0.90
N LYS A 149 -10.10 -3.62 0.61
CA LYS A 149 -11.02 -3.64 -0.52
C LYS A 149 -11.97 -2.44 -0.51
N VAL A 150 -12.68 -2.23 0.62
CA VAL A 150 -13.69 -1.17 0.69
C VAL A 150 -13.07 0.21 0.49
N ASN A 151 -11.86 0.46 1.00
CA ASN A 151 -11.22 1.77 0.84
C ASN A 151 -10.65 1.94 -0.56
N VAL A 152 -9.95 0.94 -1.10
CA VAL A 152 -9.36 1.04 -2.44
C VAL A 152 -10.43 1.16 -3.51
N ASP A 153 -11.59 0.49 -3.38
CA ASP A 153 -12.69 0.64 -4.34
C ASP A 153 -13.29 2.06 -4.29
N LEU A 154 -13.45 2.64 -3.10
CA LEU A 154 -14.03 3.98 -2.90
C LEU A 154 -13.09 5.12 -3.28
N LEU A 155 -11.79 4.96 -3.06
CA LEU A 155 -10.80 6.03 -3.13
C LEU A 155 -10.00 5.98 -4.44
N LYS A 156 -9.41 7.12 -4.80
CA LYS A 156 -8.48 7.24 -5.94
C LYS A 156 -7.05 7.31 -5.41
N ILE A 157 -6.12 6.72 -6.16
CA ILE A 157 -4.68 6.89 -5.93
C ILE A 157 -4.29 8.36 -6.18
N ILE A 158 -3.26 8.85 -5.50
CA ILE A 158 -2.72 10.21 -5.68
C ILE A 158 -1.35 10.16 -6.35
N GLN A 159 -0.43 9.32 -5.84
CA GLN A 159 0.87 9.10 -6.47
C GLN A 159 1.27 7.63 -6.53
N LEU A 160 2.13 7.31 -7.50
CA LEU A 160 2.90 6.08 -7.57
C LEU A 160 4.37 6.43 -7.78
N GLY A 161 5.26 5.85 -6.98
CA GLY A 161 6.70 5.94 -7.15
C GLY A 161 7.23 4.63 -7.68
N LEU A 162 8.05 4.68 -8.73
CA LEU A 162 8.77 3.52 -9.26
C LEU A 162 10.24 3.86 -9.34
N SER A 163 11.09 3.08 -8.66
CA SER A 163 12.54 3.17 -8.79
C SER A 163 13.14 1.89 -9.35
N PHE A 164 14.12 2.05 -10.22
CA PHE A 164 14.69 0.97 -11.02
C PHE A 164 16.14 0.70 -10.67
N CYS A 165 16.47 -0.57 -10.44
CA CYS A 165 17.82 -1.02 -10.17
C CYS A 165 18.13 -2.39 -10.78
N ASP A 166 19.42 -2.68 -10.92
CA ASP A 166 19.89 -3.98 -11.39
C ASP A 166 19.89 -4.99 -10.23
N GLU A 167 20.27 -6.24 -10.52
CA GLU A 167 20.31 -7.32 -9.53
C GLU A 167 21.30 -7.10 -8.39
N LYS A 168 22.19 -6.10 -8.51
CA LYS A 168 23.17 -5.70 -7.50
C LYS A 168 22.73 -4.45 -6.73
N GLY A 169 21.56 -3.90 -7.03
CA GLY A 169 21.03 -2.68 -6.42
C GLY A 169 21.59 -1.40 -7.01
N ASN A 170 22.32 -1.46 -8.12
CA ASN A 170 22.80 -0.25 -8.80
C ASN A 170 21.64 0.42 -9.51
N LEU A 171 21.49 1.72 -9.27
CA LEU A 171 20.47 2.55 -9.91
C LEU A 171 20.75 2.76 -11.40
N CYS A 172 19.70 3.07 -12.16
CA CYS A 172 19.87 3.66 -13.47
C CYS A 172 20.52 5.05 -13.34
N LYS A 173 21.61 5.27 -14.08
CA LYS A 173 22.43 6.49 -13.98
C LYS A 173 21.75 7.75 -14.52
N GLU A 174 20.79 7.62 -15.43
CA GLU A 174 20.13 8.77 -16.07
C GLU A 174 18.89 9.22 -15.28
N CYS A 175 17.95 8.31 -15.10
CA CYS A 175 16.77 8.53 -14.27
C CYS A 175 16.50 7.25 -13.48
N PRO A 176 16.76 7.25 -12.18
CA PRO A 176 16.49 6.09 -11.34
C PRO A 176 15.02 5.96 -10.94
N CYS A 177 14.28 7.07 -10.88
CA CYS A 177 13.00 7.15 -10.17
C CYS A 177 11.98 8.02 -10.90
N TRP A 178 10.77 7.48 -11.06
CA TRP A 178 9.60 8.17 -11.59
C TRP A 178 8.54 8.30 -10.51
N GLN A 179 7.99 9.51 -10.38
CA GLN A 179 6.88 9.85 -9.50
C GLN A 179 5.68 10.23 -10.35
N PHE A 180 4.76 9.29 -10.53
CA PHE A 180 3.52 9.49 -11.28
C PHE A 180 2.50 10.21 -10.40
N ASN A 181 1.95 11.31 -10.91
CA ASN A 181 0.97 12.13 -10.21
C ASN A 181 -0.39 11.98 -10.89
N PHE A 182 -1.36 11.33 -10.22
CA PHE A 182 -2.66 11.00 -10.80
C PHE A 182 -3.69 12.12 -10.63
N ALA A 183 -4.71 12.13 -11.50
CA ALA A 183 -5.83 13.05 -11.42
C ALA A 183 -6.58 12.88 -10.09
N PHE A 184 -6.66 13.94 -9.30
CA PHE A 184 -7.34 13.97 -8.00
C PHE A 184 -7.93 15.36 -7.74
N ASP A 185 -9.19 15.44 -7.36
CA ASP A 185 -9.89 16.70 -7.09
C ASP A 185 -10.49 16.72 -5.67
N LEU A 186 -10.01 17.63 -4.82
CA LEU A 186 -10.50 17.80 -3.45
C LEU A 186 -11.98 18.25 -3.36
N ASP A 187 -12.54 18.81 -4.43
CA ASP A 187 -13.96 19.21 -4.44
C ASP A 187 -14.91 18.04 -4.79
N GLY A 188 -14.38 16.98 -5.44
CA GLY A 188 -15.17 15.87 -5.99
C GLY A 188 -14.85 14.49 -5.42
N ASP A 189 -13.60 14.26 -5.00
CA ASP A 189 -13.11 12.96 -4.57
C ASP A 189 -13.19 12.77 -3.05
N MET A 190 -13.40 11.52 -2.62
CA MET A 190 -13.43 11.18 -1.19
C MET A 190 -12.00 11.08 -0.64
N PHE A 191 -11.82 11.52 0.60
CA PHE A 191 -10.55 11.44 1.31
C PHE A 191 -10.70 11.52 2.83
N ALA A 192 -9.66 11.08 3.54
CA ALA A 192 -9.46 11.39 4.95
C ALA A 192 -8.67 12.70 5.09
N GLN A 193 -9.19 13.65 5.89
CA GLN A 193 -8.59 14.98 6.04
C GLN A 193 -7.13 14.93 6.52
N ASP A 194 -6.85 14.10 7.53
CA ASP A 194 -5.50 13.93 8.09
C ASP A 194 -4.48 13.47 7.04
N SER A 195 -4.92 12.62 6.09
CA SER A 195 -4.07 12.17 4.98
C SER A 195 -3.80 13.29 3.98
N ILE A 196 -4.80 14.12 3.65
CA ILE A 196 -4.59 15.29 2.78
C ILE A 196 -3.64 16.30 3.43
N ASP A 197 -3.83 16.59 4.71
CA ASP A 197 -2.98 17.54 5.44
C ASP A 197 -1.52 17.06 5.48
N LEU A 198 -1.31 15.76 5.73
CA LEU A 198 0.02 15.14 5.64
C LEU A 198 0.64 15.34 4.25
N LEU A 199 -0.08 14.99 3.19
CA LEU A 199 0.42 15.08 1.81
C LEU A 199 0.72 16.52 1.39
N VAL A 200 -0.13 17.49 1.77
CA VAL A 200 0.14 18.92 1.56
C VAL A 200 1.46 19.32 2.21
N ASN A 201 1.66 18.95 3.48
CA ASN A 201 2.88 19.25 4.23
C ASN A 201 4.13 18.59 3.62
N SER A 202 3.95 17.44 2.96
CA SER A 202 5.03 16.71 2.29
C SER A 202 5.39 17.23 0.90
N GLY A 203 4.66 18.21 0.35
CA GLY A 203 5.00 18.80 -0.95
C GLY A 203 3.96 18.56 -2.06
N ILE A 204 2.84 17.91 -1.78
CA ILE A 204 1.84 17.58 -2.79
C ILE A 204 0.99 18.81 -3.15
N SER A 205 0.97 19.15 -4.44
CA SER A 205 0.12 20.20 -5.01
C SER A 205 -1.17 19.61 -5.57
N PHE A 206 -2.23 19.60 -4.77
CA PHE A 206 -3.55 19.14 -5.23
C PHE A 206 -4.15 20.00 -6.35
N MET A 207 -3.71 21.25 -6.48
CA MET A 207 -4.06 22.09 -7.63
C MET A 207 -3.51 21.52 -8.94
N ASP A 208 -2.29 20.99 -8.92
CA ASP A 208 -1.68 20.35 -10.09
C ASP A 208 -2.30 18.96 -10.33
N HIS A 209 -2.57 18.16 -9.28
CA HIS A 209 -3.32 16.91 -9.43
C HIS A 209 -4.69 17.13 -10.11
N ALA A 210 -5.43 18.18 -9.75
CA ALA A 210 -6.72 18.47 -10.34
C ALA A 210 -6.65 18.96 -11.80
N SER A 211 -5.55 19.62 -12.20
CA SER A 211 -5.45 20.28 -13.51
C SER A 211 -4.64 19.53 -14.56
N ARG A 212 -3.66 18.74 -14.13
CA ARG A 212 -2.65 18.07 -15.00
C ARG A 212 -2.32 16.64 -14.54
N GLY A 213 -3.07 16.10 -13.57
CA GLY A 213 -2.89 14.73 -13.10
C GLY A 213 -3.18 13.69 -14.19
N ILE A 214 -2.45 12.58 -14.14
CA ILE A 214 -2.58 11.45 -15.07
C ILE A 214 -3.95 10.79 -14.90
N ASP A 215 -4.64 10.52 -16.00
CA ASP A 215 -5.81 9.64 -15.98
C ASP A 215 -5.38 8.21 -15.60
N PRO A 216 -5.88 7.64 -14.49
CA PRO A 216 -5.54 6.28 -14.10
C PRO A 216 -5.83 5.23 -15.18
N GLN A 217 -6.85 5.44 -16.02
CA GLN A 217 -7.17 4.50 -17.10
C GLN A 217 -6.08 4.49 -18.18
N LEU A 218 -5.65 5.68 -18.65
CA LEU A 218 -4.52 5.81 -19.58
C LEU A 218 -3.25 5.19 -19.00
N PHE A 219 -2.95 5.45 -17.73
CA PHE A 219 -1.79 4.82 -17.08
C PHE A 219 -1.90 3.29 -17.04
N GLY A 220 -3.09 2.75 -16.75
CA GLY A 220 -3.34 1.30 -16.78
C GLY A 220 -3.06 0.67 -18.14
N GLU A 221 -3.46 1.33 -19.23
CA GLU A 221 -3.15 0.90 -20.60
C GLU A 221 -1.64 0.89 -20.86
N LEU A 222 -0.94 1.96 -20.49
CA LEU A 222 0.52 2.08 -20.65
C LEU A 222 1.27 1.05 -19.80
N LEU A 223 0.84 0.82 -18.56
CA LEU A 223 1.44 -0.14 -17.64
C LEU A 223 1.26 -1.58 -18.16
N MET A 224 0.08 -1.93 -18.68
CA MET A 224 -0.21 -3.26 -19.23
C MET A 224 0.78 -3.68 -20.33
N VAL A 225 1.19 -2.74 -21.18
CA VAL A 225 2.10 -3.01 -22.31
C VAL A 225 3.55 -2.61 -22.04
N SER A 226 3.89 -2.31 -20.78
CA SER A 226 5.21 -1.79 -20.41
C SER A 226 6.29 -2.86 -20.25
N GLY A 227 5.90 -4.12 -20.05
CA GLY A 227 6.79 -5.20 -19.59
C GLY A 227 7.02 -5.23 -18.08
N LEU A 228 6.46 -4.30 -17.30
CA LEU A 228 6.57 -4.29 -15.82
C LEU A 228 5.69 -5.34 -15.13
N VAL A 229 4.58 -5.70 -15.77
CA VAL A 229 3.57 -6.64 -15.27
C VAL A 229 3.50 -7.86 -16.16
N LEU A 230 2.97 -8.97 -15.64
CA LEU A 230 2.83 -10.25 -16.36
C LEU A 230 4.17 -10.87 -16.78
N ASP A 231 5.27 -10.44 -16.17
CA ASP A 231 6.63 -10.90 -16.46
C ASP A 231 7.34 -11.31 -15.16
N ASP A 232 7.82 -12.56 -15.10
CA ASP A 232 8.50 -13.11 -13.92
C ASP A 232 9.96 -12.68 -13.79
N ARG A 233 10.52 -12.06 -14.84
CA ARG A 233 11.86 -11.44 -14.79
C ARG A 233 11.85 -10.18 -13.93
N VAL A 234 10.72 -9.47 -13.87
CA VAL A 234 10.55 -8.27 -13.06
C VAL A 234 10.37 -8.65 -11.59
N LYS A 235 11.18 -8.02 -10.73
CA LYS A 235 11.20 -8.25 -9.28
C LYS A 235 10.66 -7.01 -8.58
N TRP A 236 9.43 -7.11 -8.09
CA TRP A 236 8.79 -6.01 -7.36
C TRP A 236 9.25 -6.00 -5.91
N VAL A 237 9.79 -4.87 -5.45
CA VAL A 237 10.32 -4.68 -4.10
C VAL A 237 9.49 -3.62 -3.39
N THR A 238 8.90 -3.95 -2.25
CA THR A 238 7.91 -3.08 -1.61
C THR A 238 8.01 -3.10 -0.10
N TYR A 239 7.28 -2.22 0.58
CA TYR A 239 7.20 -2.20 2.04
C TYR A 239 5.75 -2.16 2.51
N HIS A 240 5.24 -3.25 3.10
CA HIS A 240 3.88 -3.33 3.64
C HIS A 240 2.78 -3.06 2.59
N ALA A 241 2.91 -3.70 1.43
CA ALA A 241 2.37 -3.18 0.18
C ALA A 241 0.97 -3.66 -0.21
N GLY A 242 0.15 -4.01 0.77
CA GLY A 242 -1.21 -4.48 0.50
C GLY A 242 -2.02 -3.45 -0.30
N TYR A 243 -2.07 -2.21 0.20
CA TYR A 243 -2.81 -1.13 -0.47
C TYR A 243 -2.19 -0.76 -1.81
N ASP A 244 -0.86 -0.72 -1.91
CA ASP A 244 -0.14 -0.33 -3.13
C ASP A 244 -0.50 -1.24 -4.29
N PHE A 245 -0.39 -2.56 -4.09
CA PHE A 245 -0.76 -3.53 -5.11
C PHE A 245 -2.26 -3.54 -5.40
N ALA A 246 -3.09 -3.26 -4.40
CA ALA A 246 -4.52 -3.16 -4.60
C ALA A 246 -4.89 -1.99 -5.52
N TYR A 247 -4.27 -0.82 -5.35
CA TYR A 247 -4.47 0.29 -6.29
C TYR A 247 -4.00 -0.07 -7.70
N LEU A 248 -2.83 -0.69 -7.86
CA LEU A 248 -2.35 -1.10 -9.17
C LEU A 248 -3.25 -2.16 -9.83
N LEU A 249 -3.73 -3.15 -9.08
CA LEU A 249 -4.68 -4.14 -9.60
C LEU A 249 -6.01 -3.48 -10.01
N LYS A 250 -6.53 -2.55 -9.21
CA LYS A 250 -7.74 -1.77 -9.58
C LYS A 250 -7.54 -1.04 -10.90
N ILE A 251 -6.38 -0.39 -11.07
CA ILE A 251 -6.02 0.33 -12.31
C ILE A 251 -5.92 -0.64 -13.49
N LEU A 252 -5.13 -1.71 -13.36
CA LEU A 252 -4.87 -2.69 -14.43
C LEU A 252 -6.11 -3.46 -14.87
N THR A 253 -7.03 -3.71 -13.95
CA THR A 253 -8.24 -4.50 -14.22
C THR A 253 -9.43 -3.65 -14.58
N THR A 254 -9.40 -2.34 -14.29
CA THR A 254 -10.52 -1.40 -14.44
C THR A 254 -11.80 -1.86 -13.73
N LYS A 255 -11.65 -2.63 -12.65
CA LYS A 255 -12.74 -3.25 -11.88
C LYS A 255 -12.56 -3.02 -10.40
N GLU A 256 -13.64 -3.19 -9.65
CA GLU A 256 -13.55 -3.40 -8.21
C GLU A 256 -12.66 -4.60 -7.89
N LEU A 257 -12.00 -4.56 -6.73
CA LEU A 257 -11.14 -5.64 -6.28
C LEU A 257 -11.92 -6.96 -6.08
N PRO A 258 -11.27 -8.13 -6.15
CA PRO A 258 -11.92 -9.41 -5.94
C PRO A 258 -12.71 -9.51 -4.62
N SER A 259 -13.78 -10.29 -4.58
CA SER A 259 -14.67 -10.36 -3.40
C SER A 259 -14.00 -10.89 -2.14
N ASP A 260 -12.96 -11.69 -2.28
CA ASP A 260 -12.27 -12.38 -1.21
C ASP A 260 -10.75 -12.33 -1.39
N GLU A 261 -10.04 -12.50 -0.28
CA GLU A 261 -8.59 -12.37 -0.22
C GLU A 261 -7.88 -13.40 -1.10
N LYS A 262 -8.38 -14.64 -1.15
CA LYS A 262 -7.76 -15.70 -1.95
C LYS A 262 -7.76 -15.33 -3.44
N SER A 263 -8.91 -14.91 -3.95
CA SER A 263 -9.05 -14.44 -5.34
C SER A 263 -8.18 -13.22 -5.64
N PHE A 264 -7.97 -12.33 -4.65
CA PHE A 264 -7.02 -11.22 -4.77
C PHE A 264 -5.58 -11.68 -4.96
N PHE A 265 -5.10 -12.63 -4.14
CA PHE A 265 -3.73 -13.15 -4.27
C PHE A 265 -3.53 -13.98 -5.55
N GLU A 266 -4.55 -14.72 -5.99
CA GLU A 266 -4.51 -15.43 -7.28
C GLU A 266 -4.33 -14.43 -8.44
N LEU A 267 -5.05 -13.30 -8.41
CA LEU A 267 -4.93 -12.25 -9.41
C LEU A 267 -3.60 -11.49 -9.31
N LEU A 268 -3.17 -11.15 -8.09
CA LEU A 268 -1.91 -10.49 -7.81
C LEU A 268 -0.74 -11.27 -8.42
N LYS A 269 -0.71 -12.59 -8.21
CA LYS A 269 0.34 -13.46 -8.73
C LYS A 269 0.41 -13.51 -10.26
N ILE A 270 -0.73 -13.30 -10.94
CA ILE A 270 -0.75 -13.24 -12.41
C ILE A 270 -0.06 -11.95 -12.87
N TYR A 271 -0.46 -10.81 -12.32
CA TYR A 271 0.07 -9.50 -12.74
C TYR A 271 1.48 -9.21 -12.22
N PHE A 272 1.82 -9.70 -11.04
CA PHE A 272 3.07 -9.45 -10.34
C PHE A 272 3.67 -10.80 -9.89
N PRO A 273 4.32 -11.56 -10.79
CA PRO A 273 4.72 -12.94 -10.51
C PRO A 273 5.84 -13.08 -9.48
N THR A 274 6.63 -12.02 -9.25
CA THR A 274 7.66 -11.98 -8.21
C THR A 274 7.60 -10.69 -7.40
N VAL A 275 7.20 -10.81 -6.13
CA VAL A 275 7.09 -9.72 -5.16
C VAL A 275 7.92 -10.02 -3.91
N TYR A 276 8.58 -9.00 -3.35
CA TYR A 276 9.24 -9.03 -2.06
C TYR A 276 8.73 -7.89 -1.18
N ASP A 277 8.01 -8.22 -0.11
CA ASP A 277 7.59 -7.25 0.91
C ASP A 277 8.63 -7.21 2.05
N ILE A 278 9.36 -6.11 2.17
CA ILE A 278 10.40 -5.90 3.18
C ILE A 278 9.83 -6.01 4.61
N LYS A 279 8.59 -5.55 4.83
CA LYS A 279 7.94 -5.67 6.14
C LYS A 279 7.70 -7.14 6.48
N TYR A 280 7.32 -7.93 5.50
CA TYR A 280 7.19 -9.38 5.67
C TYR A 280 8.54 -10.04 5.95
N MET A 281 9.56 -9.73 5.14
CA MET A 281 10.91 -10.28 5.29
C MET A 281 11.50 -9.99 6.67
N THR A 282 11.51 -8.74 7.11
CA THR A 282 12.02 -8.34 8.43
C THR A 282 11.27 -9.03 9.56
N SER A 283 9.97 -9.26 9.39
CA SER A 283 9.17 -9.93 10.40
C SER A 283 9.59 -11.38 10.66
N LEU A 284 10.03 -12.09 9.62
CA LEU A 284 10.57 -13.45 9.73
C LEU A 284 12.03 -13.46 10.19
N LEU A 285 12.83 -12.49 9.76
CA LEU A 285 14.27 -12.43 10.03
C LEU A 285 14.60 -12.03 11.47
N ASP A 286 13.85 -11.08 12.04
CA ASP A 286 14.12 -10.52 13.36
C ASP A 286 13.15 -10.98 14.46
N GLY A 287 12.33 -12.00 14.17
CA GLY A 287 11.41 -12.61 15.13
C GLY A 287 10.38 -11.61 15.66
N HIS A 288 9.86 -10.75 14.79
CA HIS A 288 8.86 -9.72 15.09
C HIS A 288 9.31 -8.60 16.04
N ARG A 289 10.63 -8.44 16.28
CA ARG A 289 11.16 -7.40 17.16
C ARG A 289 11.22 -6.00 16.54
N PHE A 290 11.23 -5.91 15.21
CA PHE A 290 11.20 -4.61 14.55
C PHE A 290 9.80 -4.01 14.57
N MET A 291 9.66 -2.89 15.30
CA MET A 291 8.43 -2.10 15.40
C MET A 291 8.70 -0.71 14.82
N GLY A 292 8.38 -0.48 13.55
CA GLY A 292 8.64 0.79 12.87
C GLY A 292 8.08 0.84 11.46
N GLY A 293 8.09 2.03 10.86
CA GLY A 293 7.85 2.25 9.43
C GLY A 293 9.14 2.12 8.61
N LEU A 294 9.05 2.43 7.31
CA LEU A 294 10.17 2.34 6.38
C LEU A 294 11.35 3.22 6.80
N GLN A 295 11.10 4.47 7.19
CA GLN A 295 12.16 5.40 7.61
C GLN A 295 12.99 4.84 8.77
N ARG A 296 12.34 4.33 9.82
CA ARG A 296 13.05 3.72 10.96
C ARG A 296 13.88 2.51 10.53
N LEU A 297 13.37 1.69 9.60
CA LEU A 297 14.14 0.55 9.09
C LEU A 297 15.37 1.03 8.31
N ALA A 298 15.21 2.05 7.48
CA ALA A 298 16.30 2.66 6.74
C ALA A 298 17.37 3.23 7.68
N ASP A 299 16.97 3.93 8.74
CA ASP A 299 17.90 4.45 9.76
C ASP A 299 18.68 3.32 10.43
N ASP A 300 18.00 2.23 10.84
CA ASP A 300 18.63 1.06 11.46
C ASP A 300 19.62 0.34 10.49
N LEU A 301 19.38 0.45 9.17
CA LEU A 301 20.24 -0.11 8.12
C LEU A 301 21.29 0.88 7.60
N GLY A 302 21.30 2.13 8.08
CA GLY A 302 22.20 3.18 7.62
C GLY A 302 21.93 3.69 6.20
N CYS A 303 20.69 3.59 5.73
CA CYS A 303 20.26 4.09 4.43
C CYS A 303 19.85 5.58 4.53
N GLN A 304 20.28 6.39 3.57
CA GLN A 304 19.94 7.82 3.51
C GLN A 304 18.74 8.05 2.59
N ARG A 305 17.74 8.79 3.04
CA ARG A 305 16.62 9.23 2.20
C ARG A 305 17.07 10.28 1.18
N LEU A 306 16.57 10.13 -0.05
CA LEU A 306 16.65 11.11 -1.12
C LEU A 306 15.23 11.56 -1.49
N GLY A 307 14.96 12.87 -1.46
CA GLY A 307 13.62 13.42 -1.62
C GLY A 307 12.84 13.60 -0.31
N ALA A 308 11.58 14.01 -0.41
CA ALA A 308 10.71 14.24 0.73
C ALA A 308 10.03 12.95 1.21
N GLU A 309 9.90 12.79 2.53
CA GLU A 309 9.09 11.73 3.13
C GLU A 309 7.60 11.93 2.83
N HIS A 310 6.88 10.83 2.58
CA HIS A 310 5.49 10.82 2.10
C HIS A 310 5.33 11.44 0.72
N GLN A 311 6.29 11.10 -0.15
CA GLN A 311 6.16 11.24 -1.60
C GLN A 311 6.63 9.94 -2.22
N ALA A 312 5.76 9.32 -3.00
CA ALA A 312 5.93 7.96 -3.45
C ALA A 312 7.27 7.72 -4.17
N GLY A 313 7.77 8.72 -4.93
CA GLY A 313 9.07 8.64 -5.58
C GLY A 313 10.23 8.47 -4.57
N SER A 314 10.28 9.32 -3.55
CA SER A 314 11.29 9.24 -2.48
C SER A 314 11.18 7.94 -1.70
N ASP A 315 9.96 7.54 -1.34
CA ASP A 315 9.70 6.33 -0.58
C ASP A 315 10.05 5.06 -1.37
N SER A 316 9.84 5.05 -2.69
CA SER A 316 10.28 3.96 -3.56
C SER A 316 11.81 3.84 -3.61
N LEU A 317 12.56 4.95 -3.64
CA LEU A 317 14.03 4.93 -3.57
C LEU A 317 14.52 4.37 -2.24
N LEU A 318 13.93 4.83 -1.13
CA LEU A 318 14.29 4.35 0.20
C LEU A 318 13.94 2.87 0.39
N THR A 319 12.82 2.43 -0.18
CA THR A 319 12.41 1.01 -0.25
C THR A 319 13.49 0.17 -0.94
N LYS A 320 14.04 0.64 -2.07
CA LYS A 320 15.16 -0.03 -2.75
C LYS A 320 16.37 -0.16 -1.82
N ASP A 321 16.81 0.95 -1.24
CA ASP A 321 18.03 0.97 -0.40
C ASP A 321 17.87 0.06 0.82
N ALA A 322 16.72 0.11 1.48
CA ALA A 322 16.40 -0.75 2.61
C ALA A 322 16.41 -2.24 2.21
N PHE A 323 15.88 -2.60 1.04
CA PHE A 323 15.91 -3.99 0.57
C PHE A 323 17.35 -4.49 0.40
N PHE A 324 18.17 -3.81 -0.39
CA PHE A 324 19.54 -4.27 -0.64
C PHE A 324 20.43 -4.22 0.61
N ALA A 325 20.23 -3.24 1.49
CA ALA A 325 20.93 -3.19 2.78
C ALA A 325 20.50 -4.34 3.71
N LEU A 326 19.20 -4.64 3.80
CA LEU A 326 18.69 -5.77 4.58
C LEU A 326 19.27 -7.09 4.07
N ILE A 327 19.27 -7.25 2.75
CA ILE A 327 19.83 -8.41 2.07
C ILE A 327 21.31 -8.61 2.44
N LYS A 328 22.10 -7.55 2.31
CA LYS A 328 23.53 -7.58 2.60
C LYS A 328 23.77 -7.99 4.06
N ALA A 329 23.07 -7.33 4.98
CA ALA A 329 23.20 -7.54 6.42
C ALA A 329 22.79 -8.96 6.87
N LYS A 330 21.79 -9.59 6.24
CA LYS A 330 21.21 -10.86 6.71
C LYS A 330 21.72 -12.08 5.96
N PHE A 331 22.12 -11.92 4.70
CA PHE A 331 22.44 -13.04 3.80
C PHE A 331 23.86 -13.00 3.23
N MET A 332 24.48 -11.83 3.06
CA MET A 332 25.82 -11.74 2.46
C MET A 332 26.95 -11.63 3.49
N ASP A 333 26.71 -11.01 4.65
CA ASP A 333 27.74 -10.75 5.67
C ASP A 333 27.93 -11.90 6.70
N LYS A 334 27.42 -13.11 6.46
CA LYS A 334 27.72 -14.27 7.32
C LYS A 334 29.00 -14.96 6.85
N PRO A 335 30.10 -14.94 7.64
CA PRO A 335 31.25 -15.77 7.33
C PRO A 335 30.82 -17.24 7.38
N ASN A 336 31.12 -17.96 6.31
CA ASN A 336 30.93 -19.41 6.14
C ASN A 336 30.98 -20.20 7.46
N SER A 337 29.82 -20.51 8.04
CA SER A 337 29.69 -21.70 8.88
C SER A 337 29.20 -22.85 8.01
N SER A 338 30.18 -23.63 7.56
CA SER A 338 30.09 -25.08 7.37
C SER A 338 28.98 -25.63 6.45
N LYS A 339 28.94 -25.21 5.18
CA LYS A 339 28.38 -26.06 4.12
C LYS A 339 29.41 -26.36 3.04
N LYS A 340 29.99 -27.57 3.10
CA LYS A 340 30.78 -28.13 1.98
C LYS A 340 29.91 -28.13 0.72
N PRO A 341 30.45 -27.79 -0.47
CA PRO A 341 29.68 -27.82 -1.70
C PRO A 341 29.33 -29.28 -2.04
N LYS A 342 28.04 -29.56 -2.22
CA LYS A 342 27.60 -30.84 -2.81
C LYS A 342 28.04 -30.84 -4.28
N ARG A 343 28.99 -31.70 -4.65
CA ARG A 343 29.37 -31.93 -6.05
C ARG A 343 28.19 -32.55 -6.79
N GLY A 344 27.82 -31.97 -7.94
CA GLY A 344 27.07 -32.68 -8.97
C GLY A 344 25.61 -32.27 -9.16
N VAL A 345 25.31 -30.97 -9.31
CA VAL A 345 24.11 -30.55 -10.04
C VAL A 345 24.48 -29.36 -10.90
N SER A 346 24.43 -29.53 -12.22
CA SER A 346 24.49 -28.41 -13.18
C SER A 346 23.27 -27.52 -12.91
N HIS A 347 23.47 -26.41 -12.21
CA HIS A 347 22.46 -25.38 -12.08
C HIS A 347 22.60 -24.46 -13.29
N LYS A 348 21.50 -24.34 -14.05
CA LYS A 348 21.28 -23.16 -14.89
C LYS A 348 21.36 -21.95 -13.95
N THR A 349 22.20 -20.98 -14.28
CA THR A 349 22.38 -19.74 -13.53
C THR A 349 21.07 -18.96 -13.54
N SER A 350 20.33 -19.06 -12.44
CA SER A 350 19.14 -18.24 -12.14
C SER A 350 19.62 -16.98 -11.40
N SER A 351 18.97 -15.84 -11.62
CA SER A 351 19.28 -14.53 -11.02
C SER A 351 19.18 -14.45 -9.49
N SER A 352 18.92 -15.58 -8.82
CA SER A 352 18.63 -15.74 -7.39
C SER A 352 19.75 -16.45 -6.61
N ASP A 353 20.98 -16.53 -7.13
CA ASP A 353 22.05 -17.32 -6.48
C ASP A 353 22.57 -16.69 -5.16
N TRP A 354 22.22 -15.44 -4.83
CA TRP A 354 22.76 -14.74 -3.65
C TRP A 354 21.90 -14.83 -2.38
N PHE A 355 20.64 -15.29 -2.45
CA PHE A 355 19.85 -15.70 -1.27
C PHE A 355 18.69 -16.64 -1.62
N ASP A 356 18.38 -17.59 -0.72
CA ASP A 356 17.20 -18.45 -0.84
C ASP A 356 15.93 -17.64 -0.50
N ASP A 357 15.18 -17.30 -1.55
CA ASP A 357 14.02 -16.41 -1.50
C ASP A 357 12.67 -17.14 -1.38
N THR A 358 12.69 -18.48 -1.37
CA THR A 358 11.48 -19.33 -1.41
C THR A 358 10.49 -19.08 -0.28
N ARG A 359 10.95 -18.48 0.82
CA ARG A 359 10.15 -18.13 2.00
C ARG A 359 9.69 -16.67 2.03
N PHE A 360 10.09 -15.86 1.07
CA PHE A 360 9.85 -14.41 1.03
C PHE A 360 9.10 -13.98 -0.22
N ALA A 361 9.32 -14.67 -1.35
CA ALA A 361 8.69 -14.34 -2.61
C ALA A 361 7.16 -14.48 -2.54
N ASN A 362 6.46 -13.49 -3.08
CA ASN A 362 5.00 -13.45 -3.27
C ASN A 362 4.17 -13.48 -1.99
N GLU A 363 4.77 -13.08 -0.87
CA GLU A 363 4.11 -12.95 0.42
C GLU A 363 4.02 -11.47 0.82
N LEU A 364 2.84 -11.04 1.27
CA LEU A 364 2.60 -9.68 1.79
C LEU A 364 2.41 -9.72 3.30
N TYR A 365 2.93 -8.71 3.99
CA TYR A 365 2.77 -8.62 5.44
C TYR A 365 1.31 -8.37 5.82
N GLY A 366 0.79 -9.16 6.78
CA GLY A 366 -0.56 -8.95 7.33
C GLY A 366 -1.70 -9.60 6.56
N TYR A 367 -1.42 -10.35 5.50
CA TYR A 367 -2.39 -11.04 4.63
C TYR A 367 -2.16 -12.55 4.56
N GLY A 368 -3.18 -13.31 4.14
CA GLY A 368 -3.11 -14.76 4.02
C GLY A 368 -2.67 -15.44 5.33
N ASN A 369 -1.71 -16.36 5.25
CA ASN A 369 -1.18 -17.02 6.46
C ASN A 369 -0.36 -16.08 7.35
N ASN A 370 -0.08 -14.85 6.90
CA ASN A 370 0.74 -13.85 7.59
C ASN A 370 -0.09 -12.87 8.44
N HIS A 371 -1.43 -13.07 8.55
CA HIS A 371 -2.28 -12.31 9.48
C HIS A 371 -1.75 -12.31 10.92
N THR A 372 -1.01 -13.37 11.30
CA THR A 372 -0.44 -13.55 12.63
C THR A 372 1.06 -13.81 12.58
N VAL A 373 1.82 -12.85 12.09
CA VAL A 373 3.22 -12.59 12.47
C VAL A 373 3.30 -12.11 13.95
N ARG A 374 2.43 -12.71 14.77
CA ARG A 374 2.21 -12.66 16.23
C ARG A 374 1.88 -14.08 16.74
N LYS A 375 2.24 -15.16 16.04
CA LYS A 375 2.27 -16.48 16.66
C LYS A 375 3.58 -16.63 17.40
N GLY A 376 3.59 -16.15 18.66
CA GLY A 376 4.55 -16.62 19.65
C GLY A 376 4.48 -18.15 19.79
N PRO A 377 5.49 -18.79 20.41
CA PRO A 377 5.62 -20.24 20.41
C PRO A 377 4.41 -20.87 21.06
N SER A 378 3.63 -21.59 20.25
CA SER A 378 2.58 -22.49 20.73
C SER A 378 3.25 -23.76 21.26
N HIS A 379 3.71 -23.69 22.50
CA HIS A 379 3.92 -24.87 23.33
C HIS A 379 2.88 -24.88 24.44
N VAL A 380 1.66 -25.23 24.10
CA VAL A 380 0.80 -25.93 25.06
C VAL A 380 1.19 -27.40 24.94
N ARG A 381 2.16 -27.82 25.76
CA ARG A 381 2.24 -29.24 26.12
C ARG A 381 1.18 -29.44 27.21
N ASP A 382 0.15 -30.20 26.89
CA ASP A 382 -0.74 -30.77 27.88
C ASP A 382 0.09 -31.54 28.91
N ILE A 383 0.16 -31.00 30.13
CA ILE A 383 0.61 -31.76 31.30
C ILE A 383 -0.67 -32.25 31.99
N SER A 384 -1.26 -33.30 31.43
CA SER A 384 -2.32 -34.08 32.05
C SER A 384 -2.10 -35.57 31.83
N SER A 385 -0.85 -36.02 31.99
CA SER A 385 -0.54 -37.45 32.07
C SER A 385 0.81 -37.70 32.76
N LEU A 386 0.89 -37.43 34.06
CA LEU A 386 1.85 -38.09 34.95
C LEU A 386 1.10 -38.46 36.23
N SER A 387 0.34 -39.54 36.09
CA SER A 387 -0.18 -40.35 37.18
C SER A 387 0.97 -40.86 38.04
N THR A 388 0.87 -40.57 39.34
CA THR A 388 1.15 -41.47 40.47
C THR A 388 2.15 -42.60 40.24
N SER A 389 3.30 -42.47 40.90
CA SER A 389 4.07 -43.61 41.40
C SER A 389 4.90 -43.16 42.61
N THR A 390 4.55 -43.70 43.79
CA THR A 390 5.42 -44.14 44.91
C THR A 390 6.33 -43.09 45.57
N GLU A 391 6.36 -42.84 46.88
CA GLU A 391 6.06 -43.60 48.11
C GLU A 391 5.47 -42.68 49.19
#